data_AF-A0A2K9AYI7-F1
#
_entry.id   AF-A0A2K9AYI7-F1
#
_cell.length_a   1.000
_cell.length_b   1.000
_cell.length_c   1.000
_cell.angle_alpha   90.00
_cell.angle_beta   90.00
_cell.angle_gamma   90.00
#
_symmetry.space_group_name_H-M   'P 1'
#
loop_
_entity.id
_entity.type
_entity.pdbx_description
1 polymer ?
#
loop_
_entity_poly.entity_id
_entity_poly.type
_entity_poly.pdbx_seq_one_letter_code
_entity_poly.pdbx_strand_id
1 'polypeptide(L)'
;MNWTELEIFKGIDLNDSFVLGCSQSEGRLSFDLEASIWPESKFYTEPKKNEYTCYKKAFLSFVGVDSIQGLKPIEAVASSTDPDG
;
A
#
# COMPACT_ATOMS: atom_id res chain seq x y z
N MET A 1 -14.56 6.23 8.61
CA MET A 1 -13.24 6.23 9.26
C MET A 1 -12.23 6.66 8.21
N ASN A 2 -11.44 7.69 8.48
CA ASN A 2 -10.39 8.13 7.55
C ASN A 2 -9.08 7.45 7.96
N TRP A 3 -8.41 6.76 7.03
CA TRP A 3 -7.17 6.07 7.33
C TRP A 3 -6.03 7.06 7.64
N THR A 4 -6.11 8.30 7.16
CA THR A 4 -5.10 9.35 7.41
C THR A 4 -5.02 9.76 8.89
N GLU A 5 -6.05 9.44 9.68
CA GLU A 5 -6.11 9.76 11.13
C GLU A 5 -5.49 8.65 12.00
N LEU A 6 -5.14 7.51 11.41
CA LEU A 6 -4.55 6.39 12.13
C LEU A 6 -3.04 6.59 12.28
N GLU A 7 -2.55 6.59 13.52
CA GLU A 7 -1.11 6.77 13.82
C GLU A 7 -0.22 5.71 13.13
N ILE A 8 -0.77 4.52 12.86
CA ILE A 8 -0.04 3.46 12.12
C ILE A 8 0.31 3.86 10.67
N PHE A 9 -0.41 4.82 10.09
CA PHE A 9 -0.18 5.35 8.74
C PHE A 9 0.48 6.74 8.77
N LYS A 10 0.99 7.19 9.92
CA LYS A 10 1.68 8.47 10.00
C LYS A 10 2.89 8.51 9.06
N GLY A 11 2.88 9.47 8.14
CA GLY A 11 3.89 9.61 7.09
C GLY A 11 3.87 8.48 6.07
N ILE A 12 2.74 7.79 5.88
CA ILE A 12 2.51 6.82 4.81
C ILE A 12 1.35 7.34 3.97
N ASP A 13 1.59 7.61 2.69
CA ASP A 13 0.53 8.03 1.77
C ASP A 13 0.07 6.83 0.93
N LEU A 14 -1.10 6.28 1.26
CA LEU A 14 -1.68 5.16 0.53
C LEU A 14 -2.23 5.54 -0.85
N ASN A 15 -2.45 6.84 -1.14
CA ASN A 15 -2.89 7.27 -2.47
C ASN A 15 -1.73 7.27 -3.47
N ASP A 16 -0.52 7.56 -2.99
CA ASP A 16 0.74 7.55 -3.75
C ASP A 16 1.49 6.22 -3.57
N SER A 17 0.79 5.16 -3.15
CA SER A 17 1.37 3.82 -2.98
C SER A 17 0.87 2.87 -4.06
N PHE A 18 1.73 1.93 -4.47
CA PHE A 18 1.42 0.97 -5.53
C PHE A 18 1.14 -0.42 -4.99
N VAL A 19 0.06 -1.05 -5.45
CA VAL A 19 -0.22 -2.46 -5.16
C VAL A 19 0.58 -3.33 -6.13
N LEU A 20 1.49 -4.13 -5.60
CA LEU A 20 2.33 -5.08 -6.34
C LEU A 20 1.75 -6.49 -6.38
N GLY A 21 0.93 -6.82 -5.38
CA GLY A 21 0.41 -8.17 -5.19
C GLY A 21 -0.73 -8.20 -4.19
N CYS A 22 -1.50 -9.28 -4.24
CA CYS A 22 -2.58 -9.53 -3.31
C CYS A 22 -2.61 -11.02 -2.96
N SER A 23 -2.76 -11.33 -1.69
CA SER A 23 -2.90 -12.70 -1.20
C SER A 23 -4.02 -12.81 -0.17
N GLN A 24 -4.68 -13.97 -0.16
CA GLN A 24 -5.77 -14.29 0.75
C GLN A 24 -5.42 -15.56 1.51
N SER A 25 -5.66 -15.54 2.82
CA SER A 25 -5.55 -16.70 3.71
C SER A 25 -6.70 -16.66 4.70
N GLU A 26 -6.91 -17.72 5.47
CA GLU A 26 -8.02 -17.83 6.41
C GLU A 26 -8.07 -16.61 7.36
N GLY A 27 -9.13 -15.82 7.28
CA GLY A 27 -9.33 -14.61 8.09
C GLY A 27 -8.42 -13.43 7.77
N ARG A 28 -7.66 -13.45 6.65
CA ARG A 28 -6.69 -12.40 6.31
C ARG A 28 -6.65 -12.09 4.82
N LEU A 29 -6.68 -10.80 4.51
CA LEU A 29 -6.38 -10.24 3.19
C LEU A 29 -5.12 -9.39 3.29
N SER A 30 -4.13 -9.64 2.44
CA SER A 30 -2.86 -8.92 2.42
C SER A 30 -2.57 -8.35 1.04
N PHE A 31 -2.11 -7.10 1.02
CA PHE A 31 -1.58 -6.44 -0.17
C PHE A 31 -0.09 -6.23 -0.01
N ASP A 32 0.66 -6.59 -1.05
CA ASP A 32 2.06 -6.25 -1.19
C ASP A 32 2.12 -4.86 -1.81
N LEU A 33 2.75 -3.92 -1.12
CA LEU A 33 2.81 -2.52 -1.53
C LEU A 33 4.23 -2.09 -1.81
N GLU A 34 4.37 -1.17 -2.76
CA GLU A 34 5.42 -0.16 -2.73
C GLU A 34 4.83 1.11 -2.12
N ALA A 35 5.13 1.35 -0.84
CA ALA A 35 4.53 2.41 -0.05
C ALA A 35 5.29 3.74 -0.20
N SER A 36 4.55 4.83 -0.41
CA SER A 36 5.07 6.20 -0.38
C SER A 36 5.23 6.67 1.08
N ILE A 37 6.49 6.88 1.48
CA ILE A 37 6.86 7.24 2.85
C ILE A 37 7.35 8.68 2.92
N TRP A 38 6.73 9.46 3.79
CA TRP A 38 7.00 10.87 4.05
C TRP A 38 7.77 11.09 5.36
N PRO A 39 8.44 12.25 5.54
CA PRO A 39 9.33 12.53 6.67
C PRO A 39 8.75 12.32 8.07
N GLU A 40 7.43 12.37 8.23
CA GLU A 40 6.73 12.14 9.49
C GLU A 40 6.77 10.69 9.95
N SER A 41 7.07 9.76 9.03
CA SER A 41 7.21 8.34 9.34
C SER A 41 8.59 8.04 9.90
N LYS A 42 8.64 7.23 10.96
CA LYS A 42 9.90 6.67 11.48
C LYS A 42 10.64 5.78 10.48
N PHE A 43 9.96 5.35 9.42
CA PHE A 43 10.53 4.51 8.36
C PHE A 43 11.08 5.33 7.19
N TYR A 44 10.97 6.66 7.23
CA TYR A 44 11.46 7.54 6.20
C TYR A 44 12.98 7.44 6.01
N THR A 45 13.41 7.55 4.76
CA THR A 45 14.81 7.76 4.37
C THR A 45 14.86 8.67 3.15
N GLU A 46 16.01 9.32 2.94
CA GLU A 46 16.48 9.85 1.66
C GLU A 46 15.80 9.22 0.41
N PRO A 47 14.90 9.87 -0.36
CA PRO A 47 14.47 9.33 -1.65
C PRO A 47 15.68 9.07 -2.54
N LYS A 48 15.64 8.01 -3.38
CA LYS A 48 16.73 7.81 -4.33
C LYS A 48 16.72 8.92 -5.38
N LYS A 49 17.85 9.07 -6.07
CA LYS A 49 17.96 10.02 -7.19
C LYS A 49 16.85 9.73 -8.21
N ASN A 50 16.03 10.75 -8.48
CA ASN A 50 14.86 10.73 -9.37
C ASN A 50 13.60 10.02 -8.82
N GLU A 51 13.52 9.71 -7.53
CA GLU A 51 12.26 9.31 -6.89
C GLU A 51 11.58 10.56 -6.30
N TYR A 52 10.24 10.64 -6.40
CA TYR A 52 9.46 11.73 -5.84
C TYR A 52 9.45 11.69 -4.30
N THR A 53 9.41 10.49 -3.75
CA THR A 53 9.36 10.23 -2.30
C THR A 53 10.12 8.96 -1.96
N CYS A 54 10.15 8.60 -0.67
CA CYS A 54 10.76 7.36 -0.23
C CYS A 54 9.82 6.18 -0.47
N TYR A 55 10.04 5.44 -1.55
CA TYR A 55 9.30 4.21 -1.82
C TYR A 55 9.92 3.00 -1.11
N LYS A 56 9.11 2.26 -0.34
CA LYS A 56 9.55 1.01 0.33
C LYS A 56 8.53 -0.10 0.20
N LYS A 57 9.04 -1.33 0.07
CA LYS A 57 8.19 -2.53 0.15
C LYS A 57 7.53 -2.65 1.52
N ALA A 58 6.22 -2.85 1.51
CA ALA A 58 5.41 -3.00 2.72
C ALA A 58 4.30 -4.04 2.50
N PHE A 59 3.69 -4.46 3.62
CA PHE A 59 2.51 -5.31 3.60
C PHE A 59 1.37 -4.59 4.32
N LEU A 60 0.23 -4.44 3.64
CA LEU A 60 -1.01 -3.97 4.24
C LEU A 60 -1.93 -5.17 4.46
N SER A 61 -2.16 -5.54 5.72
CA SER A 61 -2.99 -6.70 6.07
C SER A 61 -4.26 -6.28 6.80
N PHE A 62 -5.39 -6.75 6.29
CA PHE A 62 -6.66 -6.79 7.00
C PHE A 62 -6.76 -8.14 7.71
N VAL A 63 -7.04 -8.11 9.01
CA VAL A 63 -7.15 -9.31 9.87
C VAL A 63 -8.58 -9.44 10.40
N GLY A 64 -9.02 -10.66 10.65
CA GLY A 64 -10.41 -10.92 11.06
C GLY A 64 -11.40 -10.72 9.91
N VAL A 65 -10.97 -11.05 8.68
CA VAL A 65 -11.80 -10.89 7.49
C VAL A 65 -12.76 -12.08 7.37
N ASP A 66 -14.05 -11.83 7.54
CA ASP A 66 -15.10 -12.88 7.43
C ASP A 66 -15.49 -13.16 5.98
N SER A 67 -15.49 -12.14 5.12
CA SER A 67 -15.81 -12.30 3.70
C SER A 67 -15.17 -11.22 2.84
N ILE A 68 -14.87 -11.57 1.59
CA ILE A 68 -14.30 -10.68 0.57
C ILE A 68 -15.20 -10.77 -0.66
N GLN A 69 -15.65 -9.63 -1.17
CA GLN A 69 -16.48 -9.56 -2.37
C GLN A 69 -15.86 -8.60 -3.39
N GLY A 70 -15.89 -8.96 -4.68
CA GLY A 70 -15.46 -8.09 -5.77
C GLY A 70 -13.96 -7.97 -6.00
N LEU A 71 -13.12 -8.57 -5.14
CA LEU A 71 -11.67 -8.59 -5.33
C LEU A 71 -11.30 -9.62 -6.39
N LYS A 72 -10.76 -9.14 -7.52
CA LYS A 72 -10.25 -10.00 -8.59
C LYS A 72 -8.82 -10.47 -8.27
N PRO A 73 -8.40 -11.64 -8.78
CA PRO A 73 -6.99 -12.04 -8.76
C PRO A 73 -6.11 -10.96 -9.41
N ILE A 74 -4.86 -10.81 -8.93
CA ILE A 74 -3.92 -9.81 -9.45
C ILE A 74 -3.64 -10.05 -10.95
N GLU A 75 -3.68 -11.31 -11.39
CA GLU A 75 -3.48 -11.71 -12.79
C GLU A 75 -4.67 -11.34 -13.70
N ALA A 76 -5.83 -11.05 -13.11
CA ALA A 76 -7.06 -10.71 -13.80
C ALA A 76 -7.36 -9.20 -13.78
N VAL A 77 -6.48 -8.38 -13.19
CA VAL A 77 -6.59 -6.91 -13.19
C VAL A 77 -5.53 -6.30 -14.11
N ALA A 78 -5.90 -5.22 -14.80
CA ALA A 78 -4.94 -4.47 -15.59
C ALA A 78 -4.03 -3.67 -14.66
N SER A 79 -2.72 -3.65 -14.93
CA SER A 79 -1.79 -2.77 -14.25
C SER A 79 -2.16 -1.32 -14.51
N SER A 80 -2.18 -0.50 -13.46
CA SER A 80 -2.26 0.96 -13.59
C SER A 80 -0.86 1.54 -13.75
N THR A 81 -0.73 2.54 -14.62
CA THR A 81 0.37 3.51 -14.56
C THR A 81 0.03 4.57 -13.53
N ASP A 82 1.06 5.14 -12.92
CA ASP A 82 0.94 6.35 -12.12
C ASP A 82 0.15 7.42 -12.90
N PRO A 83 -0.89 8.05 -12.31
CA PRO A 83 -1.59 9.16 -12.94
C PRO A 83 -0.68 10.31 -13.41
N ASP A 84 0.47 10.49 -12.75
CA ASP A 84 1.39 11.60 -12.98
C ASP A 84 2.53 11.30 -13.97
N GLY A 85 2.70 10.04 -14.40
CA GLY A 85 3.48 9.65 -15.58
C GLY A 85 4.98 9.40 -15.40
#